data_AF-A0A947IVE6-F1
#
_entry.id   AF-A0A947IVE6-F1
#
_cell.length_a   1.000
_cell.length_b   1.000
_cell.length_c   1.000
_cell.angle_alpha   90.00
_cell.angle_beta   90.00
_cell.angle_gamma   90.00
#
_symmetry.space_group_name_H-M   'P 1'
#
loop_
_entity.id
_entity.type
_entity.pdbx_description
1 polymer ?
#
loop_
_entity_poly.entity_id
_entity_poly.type
_entity_poly.pdbx_seq_one_letter_code
_entity_poly.pdbx_strand_id
1 'polypeptide(L)'
;MYRSYYNLAGIPFEKDLSVQQIFKTSALTEFFSRLEYLKQVKGLFLFTGVPGAGKTTALRAWVEELKPEFFKPVYIQLSTVSTYDFYHQINKALGGQPC
;
A
#
# COMPACT_ATOMS: atom_id res chain seq x y z
N MET A 1 30.79 6.12 -11.98
CA MET A 1 31.09 6.71 -13.31
C MET A 1 29.88 7.42 -13.92
N TYR A 2 28.69 6.79 -14.07
CA TYR A 2 27.52 7.49 -14.64
C TYR A 2 26.89 8.55 -13.71
N ARG A 3 26.80 8.31 -12.39
CA ARG A 3 26.15 9.26 -11.45
C ARG A 3 26.86 10.61 -11.39
N SER A 4 28.19 10.59 -11.30
CA SER A 4 29.03 11.79 -11.30
C SER A 4 28.99 12.53 -12.64
N TYR A 5 28.87 11.80 -13.76
CA TYR A 5 28.74 12.40 -15.09
C TYR A 5 27.43 13.16 -15.28
N TYR A 6 26.32 12.63 -14.74
CA TYR A 6 24.99 13.24 -14.82
C TYR A 6 24.60 14.06 -13.58
N ASN A 7 25.52 14.25 -12.63
CA ASN A 7 25.27 14.93 -11.36
C ASN A 7 24.03 14.43 -10.59
N LEU A 8 23.83 13.10 -10.57
CA LEU A 8 22.69 12.47 -9.90
C LEU A 8 22.94 12.38 -8.39
N ALA A 9 21.97 12.84 -7.60
CA ALA A 9 22.03 12.79 -6.13
C ALA A 9 21.94 11.36 -5.56
N GLY A 10 21.47 10.39 -6.35
CA GLY A 10 21.28 9.00 -5.94
C GLY A 10 21.06 8.08 -7.12
N ILE A 11 20.67 6.84 -6.86
CA ILE A 11 20.24 5.91 -7.91
C ILE A 11 18.81 6.31 -8.33
N PRO A 12 18.58 6.66 -9.60
CA PRO A 12 17.22 6.92 -10.06
C PRO A 12 16.45 5.59 -10.20
N PHE A 13 15.13 5.65 -9.99
CA PHE A 13 14.20 4.52 -10.18
C PHE A 13 14.49 3.28 -9.32
N GLU A 14 14.98 3.48 -8.09
CA GLU A 14 15.04 2.37 -7.13
C GLU A 14 13.66 1.79 -6.85
N LYS A 15 13.60 0.47 -6.68
CA LYS A 15 12.35 -0.23 -6.36
C LYS A 15 11.80 0.18 -5.00
N ASP A 16 12.70 0.38 -4.04
CA ASP A 16 12.38 0.67 -2.65
C ASP A 16 12.51 2.16 -2.35
N LEU A 17 11.69 2.97 -3.02
CA LEU A 17 11.53 4.37 -2.65
C LEU A 17 10.87 4.49 -1.28
N SER A 18 11.44 5.33 -0.42
CA SER A 18 10.84 5.64 0.87
C SER A 18 9.51 6.38 0.65
N VAL A 19 8.53 6.15 1.52
CA VAL A 19 7.21 6.81 1.42
C VAL A 19 7.33 8.33 1.53
N GLN A 20 8.32 8.82 2.28
CA GLN A 20 8.61 10.25 2.43
C GLN A 20 9.07 10.91 1.13
N GLN A 21 9.59 10.13 0.17
CA GLN A 21 10.05 10.61 -1.14
C GLN A 21 8.97 10.55 -2.21
N ILE A 22 7.76 10.08 -1.87
CA ILE A 22 6.65 9.99 -2.82
C ILE A 22 6.18 11.40 -3.19
N PHE A 23 6.06 11.65 -4.49
CA PHE A 23 5.53 12.90 -5.01
C PHE A 23 4.04 13.04 -4.65
N LYS A 24 3.71 14.07 -3.85
CA LYS A 24 2.36 14.34 -3.38
C LYS A 24 1.54 15.03 -4.46
N THR A 25 0.78 14.26 -5.23
CA THR A 25 -0.17 14.77 -6.22
C THR A 25 -1.51 15.13 -5.56
N SER A 26 -2.31 15.96 -6.21
CA SER A 26 -3.70 16.22 -5.79
C SER A 26 -4.53 14.94 -5.70
N ALA A 27 -4.36 14.03 -6.65
CA ALA A 27 -5.03 12.73 -6.67
C ALA A 27 -4.65 11.85 -5.47
N LEU A 28 -3.38 11.88 -5.04
CA LEU A 28 -2.95 11.13 -3.85
C LEU A 28 -3.56 11.73 -2.57
N THR A 29 -3.61 13.05 -2.45
CA THR A 29 -4.24 13.74 -1.32
C THR A 29 -5.74 13.44 -1.23
N GLU A 30 -6.44 13.41 -2.37
CA GLU A 30 -7.85 13.04 -2.43
C GLU A 30 -8.05 11.57 -2.05
N PHE A 31 -7.20 10.69 -2.55
CA PHE A 31 -7.22 9.26 -2.20
C PHE A 31 -7.07 9.04 -0.70
N PHE A 32 -6.14 9.74 -0.04
CA PHE A 32 -5.96 9.65 1.42
C PHE A 32 -7.17 10.16 2.18
N SER A 33 -7.76 11.28 1.75
CA SER A 33 -8.99 11.81 2.34
C SER A 33 -10.15 10.80 2.29
N ARG A 34 -10.28 10.07 1.18
CA ARG A 34 -11.29 9.02 1.01
C ARG A 34 -11.03 7.81 1.91
N LEU A 35 -9.76 7.43 2.12
CA LEU A 35 -9.40 6.34 3.02
C LEU A 35 -9.59 6.70 4.50
N GLU A 36 -9.34 7.95 4.90
CA GLU A 36 -9.64 8.41 6.26
C GLU A 36 -11.14 8.39 6.55
N TYR A 37 -11.98 8.76 5.58
CA TYR A 37 -13.43 8.57 5.70
C TYR A 37 -13.82 7.09 5.79
N LEU A 38 -13.24 6.24 4.93
CA LEU A 38 -13.51 4.79 4.94
C LEU A 38 -13.17 4.15 6.30
N LYS A 39 -12.08 4.57 6.92
CA LYS A 39 -11.65 4.13 8.26
C LYS A 39 -12.69 4.44 9.33
N GLN A 40 -13.47 5.51 9.20
CA GLN A 40 -14.57 5.84 10.12
C GLN A 40 -15.80 4.96 9.85
N VAL A 41 -16.16 4.76 8.58
CA VAL A 41 -17.38 4.04 8.17
C VAL A 41 -17.22 2.51 8.20
N LYS A 42 -15.98 1.99 8.17
CA LYS A 42 -15.64 0.55 8.13
C LYS A 42 -16.26 -0.17 6.92
N GLY A 43 -16.04 0.38 5.73
CA GLY A 43 -16.59 -0.16 4.47
C GLY A 43 -15.58 -0.92 3.60
N LEU A 44 -16.06 -1.40 2.46
CA LEU A 44 -15.23 -1.90 1.37
C LEU A 44 -14.90 -0.76 0.40
N PHE A 45 -13.69 -0.77 -0.14
CA PHE A 45 -13.23 0.22 -1.11
C PHE A 45 -12.57 -0.45 -2.31
N LEU A 46 -13.03 -0.08 -3.51
CA LEU A 46 -12.47 -0.55 -4.77
C LEU A 46 -11.60 0.55 -5.38
N PHE A 47 -10.28 0.31 -5.41
CA PHE A 47 -9.34 1.22 -6.04
C PHE A 47 -8.93 0.75 -7.43
N THR A 48 -9.27 1.53 -8.46
CA THR A 48 -8.97 1.20 -9.87
C THR A 48 -8.10 2.26 -10.52
N GLY A 49 -7.52 1.92 -11.66
CA GLY A 49 -6.64 2.80 -12.43
C GLY A 49 -5.77 1.99 -13.39
N VAL A 50 -5.16 2.66 -14.36
CA VAL A 50 -4.30 2.01 -15.37
C VAL A 50 -3.05 1.38 -14.73
N PRO A 51 -2.43 0.36 -15.38
CA PRO A 51 -1.12 -0.14 -14.97
C PRO A 51 -0.11 1.01 -14.85
N GLY A 52 0.72 1.01 -13.80
CA GLY A 52 1.69 2.08 -13.56
C GLY A 52 1.12 3.37 -12.94
N ALA A 53 -0.20 3.48 -12.70
CA ALA A 53 -0.80 4.67 -12.07
C ALA A 53 -0.45 4.89 -10.57
N GLY A 54 0.45 4.09 -10.00
CA GLY A 54 0.86 4.23 -8.60
C GLY A 54 -0.12 3.69 -7.56
N LYS A 55 -1.05 2.80 -7.93
CA LYS A 55 -2.08 2.26 -7.01
C LYS A 55 -1.49 1.61 -5.75
N THR A 56 -0.56 0.66 -5.96
CA THR A 56 0.14 -0.02 -4.86
C THR A 56 0.99 0.96 -4.06
N THR A 57 1.64 1.90 -4.73
CA THR A 57 2.46 2.94 -4.10
C THR A 57 1.63 3.83 -3.18
N ALA A 58 0.45 4.25 -3.62
CA ALA A 58 -0.48 5.06 -2.84
C ALA A 58 -1.02 4.31 -1.61
N LEU A 59 -1.41 3.04 -1.76
CA LEU A 59 -1.84 2.22 -0.62
C LEU A 59 -0.72 2.00 0.39
N ARG A 60 0.50 1.67 -0.07
CA ARG A 60 1.67 1.54 0.81
C ARG A 60 1.94 2.84 1.57
N ALA A 61 1.83 3.97 0.90
CA ALA A 61 2.03 5.28 1.51
C ALA A 61 1.01 5.58 2.62
N TRP A 62 -0.27 5.28 2.40
CA TRP A 62 -1.30 5.46 3.41
C TRP A 62 -1.14 4.49 4.59
N VAL A 63 -0.77 3.23 4.33
CA VAL A 63 -0.55 2.24 5.39
C VAL A 63 0.58 2.66 6.35
N GLU A 64 1.63 3.30 5.86
CA GLU A 64 2.72 3.86 6.70
C GLU A 64 2.25 5.02 7.59
N GLU A 65 1.16 5.71 7.26
CA GLU A 65 0.57 6.76 8.11
C GLU A 65 -0.34 6.18 9.21
N LEU A 66 -0.69 4.89 9.13
CA LEU A 66 -1.49 4.24 10.15
C LEU A 66 -0.67 3.97 11.41
N LYS A 67 -1.26 4.30 12.56
CA LYS A 67 -0.68 4.00 13.87
C LYS A 67 -0.69 2.48 14.11
N PRO A 68 0.49 1.83 14.23
CA PRO A 68 0.59 0.38 14.36
C PRO A 68 -0.05 -0.15 15.66
N GLU A 69 -0.22 0.70 16.67
CA GLU A 69 -0.88 0.34 17.94
C GLU A 69 -2.37 0.07 17.76
N PHE A 70 -3.00 0.68 16.75
CA PHE A 70 -4.44 0.60 16.50
C PHE A 70 -4.80 -0.18 15.25
N PHE A 71 -3.88 -0.30 14.30
CA PHE A 71 -4.14 -0.89 12.98
C PHE A 71 -3.11 -1.97 12.64
N LYS A 72 -3.61 -3.11 12.19
CA LYS A 72 -2.80 -4.20 11.64
C LYS A 72 -3.12 -4.39 10.16
N PRO A 73 -2.32 -3.83 9.23
CA PRO A 73 -2.53 -4.03 7.81
C PRO A 73 -2.29 -5.49 7.43
N VAL A 74 -3.20 -6.07 6.65
CA VAL A 74 -3.08 -7.44 6.11
C VAL A 74 -3.11 -7.35 4.58
N TYR A 75 -2.06 -7.86 3.94
CA TYR A 75 -1.94 -7.88 2.48
C TYR A 75 -2.17 -9.29 1.94
N ILE A 76 -3.10 -9.42 0.99
CA ILE A 76 -3.44 -10.66 0.29
C ILE A 76 -3.22 -10.43 -1.20
N GLN A 77 -2.21 -11.10 -1.77
CA GLN A 77 -1.72 -10.83 -3.12
C GLN A 77 -2.45 -11.60 -4.24
N LEU A 78 -3.11 -12.70 -3.91
CA LEU A 78 -3.76 -13.58 -4.88
C LEU A 78 -5.28 -13.35 -4.91
N SER A 79 -5.81 -12.99 -6.08
CA SER A 79 -7.24 -12.83 -6.30
C SER A 79 -7.96 -14.14 -6.66
N THR A 80 -7.21 -15.20 -6.98
CA THR A 80 -7.74 -16.51 -7.43
C THR A 80 -7.77 -17.56 -6.32
N VAL A 81 -7.71 -17.13 -5.06
CA VAL A 81 -7.75 -18.01 -3.90
C VAL A 81 -9.15 -18.59 -3.69
N SER A 82 -9.23 -19.84 -3.24
CA SER A 82 -10.51 -20.37 -2.76
C SER A 82 -10.98 -19.59 -1.53
N THR A 83 -12.27 -19.67 -1.21
CA THR A 83 -12.82 -19.10 0.03
C THR A 83 -12.06 -19.60 1.27
N TYR A 84 -11.69 -20.88 1.28
CA TYR A 84 -10.90 -21.48 2.37
C TYR A 84 -9.51 -20.83 2.48
N ASP A 85 -8.79 -20.71 1.36
CA ASP A 85 -7.46 -20.11 1.34
C ASP A 85 -7.47 -18.63 1.76
N PHE A 86 -8.52 -17.90 1.40
CA PHE A 86 -8.72 -16.52 1.82
C PHE A 86 -8.86 -16.41 3.35
N TYR A 87 -9.76 -17.19 3.95
CA TYR A 87 -9.93 -17.18 5.40
C TYR A 87 -8.69 -17.70 6.14
N HIS A 88 -8.02 -18.72 5.60
CA HIS A 88 -6.78 -19.24 6.17
C HIS A 88 -5.66 -18.19 6.16
N GLN A 89 -5.51 -17.42 5.07
CA GLN A 89 -4.54 -16.32 4.99
C GLN A 89 -4.85 -15.21 5.98
N ILE A 90 -6.12 -14.83 6.14
CA ILE A 90 -6.53 -13.84 7.15
C ILE A 90 -6.21 -14.34 8.56
N ASN A 91 -6.61 -15.59 8.89
CA ASN A 91 -6.37 -16.17 10.21
C ASN A 91 -4.88 -16.18 10.54
N LYS A 92 -4.06 -16.65 9.59
CA LYS A 92 -2.59 -16.66 9.73
C LYS A 92 -2.03 -15.25 9.90
N ALA A 93 -2.49 -14.27 9.11
CA ALA A 93 -2.03 -12.89 9.22
C ALA A 93 -2.40 -12.27 10.56
N LEU A 94 -3.55 -12.64 11.14
CA LEU A 94 -3.98 -12.19 12.45
C LEU A 94 -3.27 -12.90 13.63
N GLY A 95 -2.59 -14.02 13.37
CA GLY A 95 -1.83 -14.79 14.38
C GLY A 95 -2.58 -16.03 14.90
N GLY A 96 -3.67 -16.42 14.26
CA GLY A 96 -4.40 -17.64 14.58
C GLY A 96 -3.62 -18.89 14.16
N GLN A 97 -3.89 -19.99 14.85
CA GLN A 97 -3.35 -21.31 14.51
C GLN A 97 -4.22 -21.95 13.43
N PRO A 98 -3.62 -22.74 12.52
CA PRO A 98 -4.39 -23.55 11.57
C PRO A 98 -5.21 -24.60 12.33
N CYS A 99 -6.49 -24.74 11.96
CA CYS A 99 -7.36 -25.80 12.43
C CYS A 99 -7.08 -27.10 11.69
#